data_AF-A0A2E1WWW3-F1
#
_entry.id   AF-A0A2E1WWW3-F1
#
_cell.length_a   1.000
_cell.length_b   1.000
_cell.length_c   1.000
_cell.angle_alpha   90.00
_cell.angle_beta   90.00
_cell.angle_gamma   90.00
#
_symmetry.space_group_name_H-M   'P 1'
#
loop_
_entity.id
_entity.type
_entity.pdbx_description
1 polymer ?
#
loop_
_entity_poly.entity_id
_entity_poly.type
_entity_poly.pdbx_seq_one_letter_code
_entity_poly.pdbx_strand_id
1 'polypeptide(L)'
;METAIWNAFNTLGDDEFAFVGISNTNNTSVINSFVEESGLTFPILYDPGSSGGVQGGDTYDMYYMPNDGSPYPRDFIIDQQGVIAYANNEIDTEWMIYVINELSGFNNGVLGDLNEDSIVNILDIVSIINIILGQLNPSEYQLWASDLNQDQITNILDVVMLVNLILN
;
A
#
# COMPACT_ATOMS: atom_id res chain seq x y z
N MET A 1 13.89 -21.35 15.00
CA MET A 1 12.89 -22.16 14.29
C MET A 1 11.61 -21.37 14.39
N GLU A 2 11.30 -20.62 13.34
CA GLU A 2 10.16 -19.70 13.30
C GLU A 2 8.89 -20.51 13.07
N THR A 3 7.91 -20.36 13.96
CA THR A 3 6.60 -21.00 13.82
C THR A 3 5.66 -19.95 13.23
N ALA A 4 5.36 -20.07 11.93
CA ALA A 4 4.36 -19.24 11.28
C ALA A 4 2.96 -19.85 11.45
N ILE A 5 1.98 -19.03 11.84
CA ILE A 5 0.57 -19.37 11.78
C ILE A 5 0.06 -18.80 10.45
N TRP A 6 -0.19 -19.68 9.48
CA TRP A 6 -0.60 -19.31 8.14
C TRP A 6 -2.12 -19.13 8.05
N ASN A 7 -2.56 -17.98 7.54
CA ASN A 7 -3.79 -17.85 6.75
C ASN A 7 -3.47 -16.93 5.57
N ALA A 8 -3.86 -17.35 4.36
CA ALA A 8 -3.55 -16.65 3.12
C ALA A 8 -4.44 -15.41 2.95
N PHE A 9 -3.82 -14.27 2.63
CA PHE A 9 -4.50 -13.07 2.14
C PHE A 9 -4.55 -13.17 0.60
N ASN A 10 -5.68 -13.57 0.05
CA ASN A 10 -5.90 -13.60 -1.40
C ASN A 10 -6.74 -12.39 -1.81
N THR A 11 -6.14 -11.20 -1.91
CA THR A 11 -6.73 -10.11 -2.69
C THR A 11 -5.69 -9.03 -3.01
N LEU A 12 -5.55 -8.75 -4.31
CA LEU A 12 -4.65 -7.79 -5.00
C LEU A 12 -3.31 -8.42 -5.39
N GLY A 13 -2.90 -8.25 -6.65
CA GLY A 13 -1.91 -9.06 -7.36
C GLY A 13 -0.65 -9.38 -6.54
N ASP A 14 -0.42 -10.68 -6.36
CA ASP A 14 0.53 -11.30 -5.41
C ASP A 14 2.04 -10.96 -5.61
N ASP A 15 2.40 -10.02 -6.49
CA ASP A 15 3.79 -9.75 -6.86
C ASP A 15 4.35 -8.39 -6.37
N GLU A 16 3.53 -7.50 -5.78
CA GLU A 16 4.00 -6.12 -5.47
C GLU A 16 4.26 -5.81 -3.98
N PHE A 17 3.58 -6.45 -3.02
CA PHE A 17 3.70 -6.11 -1.60
C PHE A 17 3.57 -7.33 -0.67
N ALA A 18 4.30 -7.31 0.46
CA ALA A 18 4.21 -8.32 1.52
C ALA A 18 3.74 -7.67 2.82
N PHE A 19 2.62 -8.16 3.37
CA PHE A 19 2.06 -7.68 4.63
C PHE A 19 2.37 -8.67 5.76
N VAL A 20 2.96 -8.19 6.85
CA VAL A 20 3.31 -9.02 7.99
C VAL A 20 3.22 -8.25 9.30
N GLY A 21 2.54 -8.82 10.30
CA GLY A 21 2.59 -8.33 11.67
C GLY A 21 3.76 -8.96 12.44
N ILE A 22 4.32 -8.28 13.44
CA ILE A 22 5.34 -8.88 14.31
C ILE A 22 4.86 -8.84 15.77
N SER A 23 4.84 -10.01 16.41
CA SER A 23 4.44 -10.19 17.80
C SER A 23 5.64 -10.60 18.65
N ASN A 24 5.82 -9.96 19.82
CA ASN A 24 6.80 -10.39 20.84
C ASN A 24 6.23 -11.44 21.81
N THR A 25 4.99 -11.90 21.60
CA THR A 25 4.34 -12.94 22.39
C THR A 25 3.93 -14.12 21.52
N ASN A 26 4.07 -15.33 22.04
CA ASN A 26 3.54 -16.56 21.42
C ASN A 26 2.19 -16.99 22.02
N ASN A 27 1.57 -16.14 22.84
CA ASN A 27 0.26 -16.42 23.42
C ASN A 27 -0.82 -16.41 22.34
N THR A 28 -1.19 -17.59 21.86
CA THR A 28 -2.14 -17.79 20.77
C THR A 28 -3.53 -17.21 21.08
N SER A 29 -3.96 -17.19 22.35
CA SER A 29 -5.26 -16.63 22.70
C SER A 29 -5.32 -15.11 22.49
N VAL A 30 -4.25 -14.40 22.86
CA VAL A 30 -4.15 -12.93 22.65
C VAL A 30 -4.10 -12.61 21.16
N ILE A 31 -3.29 -13.36 20.40
CA ILE A 31 -3.15 -13.18 18.96
C ILE A 31 -4.50 -13.44 18.26
N ASN A 32 -5.19 -14.53 18.60
CA ASN A 32 -6.48 -14.86 17.98
C ASN A 32 -7.54 -13.80 18.29
N SER A 33 -7.61 -13.29 19.53
CA SER A 33 -8.53 -12.21 19.88
C SER A 33 -8.23 -10.92 19.09
N PHE A 34 -6.95 -10.55 18.96
CA PHE A 34 -6.55 -9.40 18.15
C PHE A 34 -6.93 -9.53 16.68
N VAL A 35 -6.71 -10.70 16.09
CA VAL A 35 -7.07 -11.01 14.69
C VAL A 35 -8.58 -10.92 14.50
N GLU A 36 -9.37 -11.50 15.41
CA GLU A 36 -10.83 -11.47 15.35
C GLU A 36 -11.39 -10.05 15.52
N GLU A 37 -10.84 -9.27 16.47
CA GLU A 37 -11.29 -7.90 16.75
C GLU A 37 -10.91 -6.92 15.63
N SER A 38 -9.74 -7.11 15.01
CA SER A 38 -9.19 -6.19 14.01
C SER A 38 -9.54 -6.58 12.57
N GLY A 39 -10.12 -7.77 12.35
CA GLY A 39 -10.44 -8.28 11.02
C GLY A 39 -9.22 -8.53 10.13
N LEU A 40 -8.05 -8.77 10.73
CA LEU A 40 -6.79 -8.95 10.01
C LEU A 40 -6.76 -10.29 9.26
N THR A 41 -6.26 -10.27 8.03
CA THR A 41 -6.19 -11.46 7.17
C THR A 41 -4.77 -11.79 6.69
N PHE A 42 -3.74 -11.03 7.14
CA PHE A 42 -2.33 -11.24 6.78
C PHE A 42 -1.55 -11.92 7.93
N PRO A 43 -0.39 -12.56 7.68
CA PRO A 43 0.33 -13.34 8.67
C PRO A 43 0.96 -12.49 9.80
N ILE A 44 1.03 -13.05 11.00
CA ILE A 44 1.76 -12.48 12.15
C ILE A 44 2.97 -13.38 12.46
N LEU A 45 4.18 -12.83 12.37
CA LEU A 45 5.42 -13.49 12.76
C LEU A 45 5.69 -13.30 14.25
N TYR A 46 6.14 -14.37 14.90
CA TYR A 46 6.60 -14.30 16.28
C TYR A 46 8.08 -13.95 16.32
N ASP A 47 8.41 -12.82 16.95
CA ASP A 47 9.78 -12.39 17.25
C ASP A 47 10.16 -12.81 18.68
N PRO A 48 11.05 -13.80 18.83
CA PRO A 48 11.36 -14.42 20.12
C PRO A 48 12.41 -13.70 20.99
N GLY A 49 12.81 -12.46 20.66
CA GLY A 49 13.99 -11.74 21.17
C GLY A 49 14.43 -11.86 22.64
N SER A 50 15.74 -11.60 22.82
CA SER A 50 16.73 -12.10 23.79
C SER A 50 16.36 -13.06 24.95
N SER A 51 17.37 -13.86 25.33
CA SER A 51 17.38 -15.00 26.28
C SER A 51 16.93 -14.75 27.74
N GLY A 52 16.15 -13.72 28.04
CA GLY A 52 15.76 -13.34 29.39
C GLY A 52 14.38 -12.71 29.50
N GLY A 53 13.34 -13.55 29.49
CA GLY A 53 12.08 -13.33 30.22
C GLY A 53 11.12 -12.27 29.69
N VAL A 54 9.96 -12.74 29.22
CA VAL A 54 8.68 -12.03 29.00
C VAL A 54 8.76 -10.60 28.44
N GLN A 55 8.43 -10.47 27.14
CA GLN A 55 8.26 -9.23 26.36
C GLN A 55 9.57 -8.57 25.94
N GLY A 56 10.07 -8.98 24.78
CA GLY A 56 11.16 -8.33 24.05
C GLY A 56 11.46 -9.14 22.81
N GLY A 57 11.36 -8.52 21.65
CA GLY A 57 11.74 -9.11 20.37
C GLY A 57 12.95 -8.35 19.87
N ASP A 58 14.00 -8.98 19.31
CA ASP A 58 15.18 -8.20 18.87
C ASP A 58 14.78 -7.22 17.73
N THR A 59 13.75 -7.59 16.96
CA THR A 59 13.11 -6.77 15.91
C THR A 59 12.00 -5.88 16.49
N TYR A 60 11.22 -6.38 17.44
CA TYR A 60 10.18 -5.63 18.17
C TYR A 60 10.77 -4.44 18.94
N ASP A 61 11.96 -4.60 19.52
CA ASP A 61 12.67 -3.63 20.35
C ASP A 61 13.59 -2.71 19.52
N MET A 62 13.80 -3.03 18.23
CA MET A 62 14.68 -2.25 17.34
C MET A 62 14.15 -0.82 17.10
N TYR A 63 12.86 -0.59 17.35
CA TYR A 63 12.18 0.67 17.16
C TYR A 63 11.56 1.15 18.48
N TYR A 64 12.24 2.07 19.17
CA TYR A 64 11.72 2.72 20.37
C TYR A 64 10.51 3.59 20.02
N MET A 65 9.34 3.23 20.56
CA MET A 65 8.13 4.04 20.46
C MET A 65 7.67 4.47 21.86
N PRO A 66 7.19 5.72 22.03
CA PRO A 66 6.60 6.14 23.29
C PRO A 66 5.44 5.22 23.68
N ASN A 67 5.37 4.79 24.95
CA ASN A 67 4.34 3.90 25.50
C ASN A 67 4.36 2.44 25.00
N ASP A 68 5.53 1.79 25.07
CA ASP A 68 5.86 0.37 24.76
C ASP A 68 5.01 -0.74 25.43
N GLY A 69 3.93 -0.41 26.12
CA GLY A 69 3.12 -1.34 26.91
C GLY A 69 1.95 -2.01 26.18
N SER A 70 1.90 -1.96 24.85
CA SER A 70 0.78 -2.52 24.08
C SER A 70 0.77 -4.06 24.18
N PRO A 71 -0.34 -4.70 24.61
CA PRO A 71 -0.46 -6.16 24.61
C PRO A 71 -0.66 -6.74 23.20
N TYR A 72 -0.77 -5.88 22.18
CA TYR A 72 -1.03 -6.25 20.79
C TYR A 72 0.26 -6.33 19.95
N PRO A 73 0.26 -7.10 18.85
CA PRO A 73 1.34 -7.09 17.85
C PRO A 73 1.59 -5.69 17.31
N ARG A 74 2.83 -5.40 16.90
CA ARG A 74 3.16 -4.16 16.18
C ARG A 74 2.90 -4.33 14.70
N ASP A 75 2.32 -3.30 14.10
CA ASP A 75 2.05 -3.26 12.67
C ASP A 75 3.25 -2.65 11.95
N PHE A 76 3.68 -3.28 10.85
CA PHE A 76 4.75 -2.79 9.99
C PHE A 76 4.27 -2.78 8.54
N ILE A 77 4.64 -1.74 7.79
CA ILE A 77 4.60 -1.75 6.32
C ILE A 77 6.03 -1.65 5.84
N ILE A 78 6.46 -2.61 5.02
CA ILE A 78 7.80 -2.67 4.42
C ILE A 78 7.63 -2.43 2.92
N ASP A 79 8.38 -1.48 2.38
CA ASP A 79 8.35 -1.16 0.96
C ASP A 79 9.12 -2.18 0.09
N GLN A 80 9.08 -1.99 -1.23
CA GLN A 80 9.73 -2.88 -2.20
C GLN A 80 11.27 -2.89 -2.11
N GLN A 81 11.87 -1.92 -1.40
CA GLN A 81 13.31 -1.83 -1.17
C GLN A 81 13.70 -2.48 0.17
N GLY A 82 12.75 -3.05 0.90
CA GLY A 82 12.97 -3.65 2.21
C GLY A 82 13.13 -2.62 3.33
N VAL A 83 12.69 -1.38 3.11
CA VAL A 83 12.72 -0.30 4.10
C VAL A 83 11.37 -0.22 4.81
N ILE A 84 11.38 0.03 6.12
CA ILE A 84 10.15 0.21 6.89
C ILE A 84 9.55 1.58 6.54
N ALA A 85 8.36 1.57 5.97
CA ALA A 85 7.59 2.75 5.59
C ALA A 85 6.57 3.16 6.67
N TYR A 86 6.13 2.21 7.50
CA TYR A 86 5.23 2.47 8.63
C TYR A 86 5.51 1.50 9.78
N ALA A 87 5.40 2.01 11.01
CA ALA A 87 5.41 1.20 12.21
C ALA A 87 4.54 1.87 13.29
N ASN A 88 3.68 1.11 13.98
CA ASN A 88 2.84 1.63 15.07
C ASN A 88 2.54 0.56 16.14
N ASN A 89 2.22 1.02 17.35
CA ASN A 89 1.87 0.22 18.53
C ASN A 89 0.38 -0.16 18.60
N GLU A 90 -0.45 0.48 17.77
CA GLU A 90 -1.88 0.24 17.64
C GLU A 90 -2.25 0.16 16.15
N ILE A 91 -3.30 -0.62 15.84
CA ILE A 91 -3.82 -0.68 14.48
C ILE A 91 -4.52 0.63 14.13
N ASP A 92 -3.95 1.33 13.15
CA ASP A 92 -4.55 2.52 12.55
C ASP A 92 -4.80 2.21 11.08
N THR A 93 -5.97 1.62 10.80
CA THR A 93 -6.32 1.18 9.46
C THR A 93 -6.35 2.35 8.47
N GLU A 94 -6.74 3.55 8.90
CA GLU A 94 -6.82 4.73 8.03
C GLU A 94 -5.42 5.18 7.57
N TRP A 95 -4.48 5.27 8.52
CA TRP A 95 -3.11 5.63 8.20
C TRP A 95 -2.36 4.52 7.46
N MET A 96 -2.62 3.26 7.78
CA MET A 96 -2.07 2.12 7.04
C MET A 96 -2.53 2.14 5.58
N ILE A 97 -3.81 2.39 5.31
CA ILE A 97 -4.33 2.52 3.94
C ILE A 97 -3.66 3.70 3.22
N TYR A 98 -3.48 4.83 3.89
CA TYR A 98 -2.78 5.98 3.31
C TYR A 98 -1.34 5.63 2.91
N VAL A 99 -0.55 5.04 3.81
CA VAL A 99 0.84 4.64 3.52
C VAL A 99 0.88 3.60 2.40
N ILE A 100 -0.03 2.64 2.38
CA ILE A 100 -0.10 1.64 1.29
C ILE A 100 -0.37 2.34 -0.03
N ASN A 101 -1.35 3.25 -0.11
CA ASN A 101 -1.67 3.95 -1.35
C ASN A 101 -0.49 4.79 -1.87
N GLU A 102 0.23 5.48 -0.98
CA GLU A 102 1.46 6.20 -1.33
C GLU A 102 2.55 5.26 -1.88
N LEU A 103 2.79 4.14 -1.20
CA LEU A 103 3.79 3.15 -1.63
C LEU A 103 3.41 2.42 -2.92
N SER A 104 2.12 2.20 -3.14
CA SER A 104 1.57 1.57 -4.33
C SER A 104 1.41 2.53 -5.51
N GLY A 105 1.82 3.80 -5.38
CA GLY A 105 1.64 4.79 -6.42
C GLY A 105 0.18 5.10 -6.74
N PHE A 106 -0.76 4.62 -5.91
CA PHE A 106 -2.15 5.04 -5.88
C PHE A 106 -2.23 6.42 -5.25
N ASN A 107 -1.64 7.41 -5.94
CA ASN A 107 -2.06 8.79 -5.76
C ASN A 107 -3.55 8.85 -6.08
N ASN A 108 -4.33 9.59 -5.30
CA ASN A 108 -5.70 9.99 -5.64
C ASN A 108 -5.66 10.97 -6.84
N GLY A 109 -5.09 10.51 -7.96
CA GLY A 109 -5.06 11.24 -9.21
C GLY A 109 -6.46 11.50 -9.72
N VAL A 110 -6.59 12.55 -10.53
CA VAL A 110 -7.80 12.77 -11.28
C VAL A 110 -7.65 12.05 -12.61
N LEU A 111 -8.53 11.10 -12.90
CA LEU A 111 -8.51 10.40 -14.18
C LEU A 111 -8.65 11.43 -15.33
N GLY A 112 -7.74 11.40 -16.29
CA GLY A 112 -7.64 12.40 -17.36
C GLY A 112 -6.82 13.66 -17.03
N ASP A 113 -6.28 13.81 -15.82
CA ASP A 113 -5.31 14.85 -15.46
C ASP A 113 -3.90 14.27 -15.56
N LEU A 114 -3.22 14.55 -16.66
CA LEU A 114 -1.91 13.98 -17.01
C LEU A 114 -0.73 14.82 -16.52
N ASN A 115 -0.97 16.06 -16.12
CA ASN A 115 0.06 16.98 -15.63
C ASN A 115 -0.03 17.22 -14.10
N GLU A 116 -0.96 16.55 -13.43
CA GLU A 116 -1.17 16.56 -11.97
C GLU A 116 -1.45 17.98 -11.43
N ASP A 117 -2.05 18.84 -12.25
CA ASP A 117 -2.41 20.21 -11.84
C ASP A 117 -3.83 20.31 -11.25
N SER A 118 -4.51 19.17 -11.12
CA SER A 118 -5.89 19.01 -10.65
C SER A 118 -6.95 19.63 -11.57
N ILE A 119 -6.60 19.99 -12.81
CA ILE A 119 -7.51 20.61 -13.79
C ILE A 119 -7.46 19.84 -15.10
N VAL A 120 -8.48 19.01 -15.33
CA VAL A 120 -8.64 18.33 -16.62
C VAL A 120 -9.02 19.34 -17.73
N ASN A 121 -8.10 19.57 -18.66
CA ASN A 121 -8.25 20.54 -19.73
C ASN A 121 -7.50 20.15 -21.02
N ILE A 122 -7.36 21.09 -21.95
CA ILE A 122 -6.74 20.85 -23.27
C ILE A 122 -5.26 20.44 -23.17
N LEU A 123 -4.55 20.81 -22.10
CA LEU A 123 -3.16 20.41 -21.87
C LEU A 123 -3.04 18.89 -21.68
N ASP A 124 -4.01 18.26 -21.03
CA ASP A 124 -4.05 16.81 -20.85
C ASP A 124 -4.26 16.06 -22.16
N ILE A 125 -5.13 16.59 -23.03
CA ILE A 125 -5.32 16.06 -24.39
C ILE A 125 -4.00 16.09 -25.18
N VAL A 126 -3.26 17.21 -25.10
CA VAL A 126 -1.96 17.32 -25.78
C VAL A 126 -0.98 16.27 -25.25
N SER A 127 -0.99 16.02 -23.94
CA SER A 127 -0.18 14.96 -23.33
C SER A 127 -0.56 13.56 -23.84
N ILE A 128 -1.86 13.21 -23.90
CA ILE A 128 -2.31 11.92 -24.48
C ILE A 128 -1.87 11.80 -25.94
N ILE A 129 -2.01 12.84 -26.75
CA ILE A 129 -1.58 12.82 -28.16
C ILE A 129 -0.07 12.58 -28.26
N ASN A 130 0.74 13.22 -27.41
CA ASN A 130 2.18 13.00 -27.42
C ASN A 130 2.57 11.58 -27.01
N ILE A 131 1.80 10.95 -26.10
CA ILE A 131 1.96 9.52 -25.75
C ILE A 131 1.65 8.65 -26.98
N ILE A 132 0.50 8.84 -27.62
CA ILE A 132 0.07 8.08 -28.81
C ILE A 132 1.08 8.20 -29.95
N LEU A 133 1.65 9.40 -30.14
CA LEU A 133 2.65 9.66 -31.19
C LEU A 133 4.07 9.18 -30.81
N GLY A 134 4.28 8.66 -29.60
CA GLY A 134 5.59 8.26 -29.10
C GLY A 134 6.55 9.44 -28.92
N GLN A 135 6.02 10.65 -28.76
CA GLN A 135 6.78 11.89 -28.54
C GLN A 135 7.00 12.19 -27.06
N LEU A 136 6.28 11.49 -26.18
CA LEU A 136 6.43 11.53 -24.74
C LEU A 136 6.63 10.09 -24.24
N ASN A 137 7.59 9.89 -23.35
CA ASN A 137 7.77 8.63 -22.62
C ASN A 137 7.00 8.76 -21.29
N PRO A 138 5.81 8.16 -21.15
CA PRO A 138 4.93 8.42 -20.02
C PRO A 138 5.45 7.77 -18.73
N SER A 139 5.13 8.40 -17.59
CA SER A 139 5.19 7.74 -16.29
C SER A 139 4.03 6.73 -16.14
N GLU A 140 4.11 5.87 -15.12
CA GLU A 140 3.01 4.95 -14.78
C GLU A 140 1.71 5.70 -14.47
N TYR A 141 1.82 6.82 -13.74
CA TYR A 141 0.69 7.72 -13.51
C TYR A 141 0.08 8.23 -14.82
N GLN A 142 0.91 8.67 -15.77
CA GLN A 142 0.41 9.19 -17.04
C GLN A 142 -0.26 8.10 -17.88
N LEU A 143 0.24 6.86 -17.85
CA LEU A 143 -0.42 5.72 -18.51
C LEU A 143 -1.77 5.40 -17.88
N TRP A 144 -1.85 5.45 -16.55
CA TRP A 144 -3.12 5.29 -15.81
C TRP A 144 -4.10 6.44 -16.13
N ALA A 145 -3.65 7.69 -16.07
CA ALA A 145 -4.47 8.87 -16.29
C ALA A 145 -4.94 8.99 -17.74
N SER A 146 -4.18 8.46 -18.71
CA SER A 146 -4.50 8.50 -20.13
C SER A 146 -5.44 7.39 -20.63
N ASP A 147 -5.67 6.34 -19.84
CA ASP A 147 -6.55 5.21 -20.16
C ASP A 147 -7.94 5.43 -19.55
N LEU A 148 -8.79 6.16 -20.28
CA LEU A 148 -10.08 6.62 -19.74
C LEU A 148 -11.17 5.55 -19.78
N ASN A 149 -11.03 4.54 -20.63
CA ASN A 149 -11.94 3.40 -20.67
C ASN A 149 -11.41 2.17 -19.93
N GLN A 150 -10.21 2.25 -19.34
CA GLN A 150 -9.57 1.20 -18.54
C GLN A 150 -9.37 -0.11 -19.32
N ASP A 151 -9.11 -0.01 -20.62
CA ASP A 151 -8.84 -1.16 -21.48
C ASP A 151 -7.35 -1.50 -21.61
N GLN A 152 -6.50 -0.77 -20.87
CA GLN A 152 -5.04 -0.87 -20.85
C GLN A 152 -4.37 -0.41 -22.16
N ILE A 153 -5.08 0.30 -23.04
CA ILE A 153 -4.57 0.77 -24.33
C ILE A 153 -4.88 2.26 -24.49
N THR A 154 -3.89 3.12 -24.23
CA THR A 154 -3.99 4.54 -24.56
C THR A 154 -3.98 4.76 -26.09
N ASN A 155 -5.12 5.17 -26.64
CA ASN A 155 -5.31 5.42 -28.06
C ASN A 155 -6.28 6.58 -28.33
N ILE A 156 -6.71 6.73 -29.59
CA ILE A 156 -7.56 7.85 -30.00
C ILE A 156 -8.93 7.86 -29.30
N LEU A 157 -9.39 6.70 -28.80
CA LEU A 157 -10.64 6.59 -28.05
C LEU A 157 -10.57 7.37 -26.73
N ASP A 158 -9.44 7.32 -26.02
CA ASP A 158 -9.23 8.08 -24.78
C ASP A 158 -9.26 9.58 -25.02
N VAL A 159 -8.65 10.05 -26.12
CA VAL A 159 -8.73 11.46 -26.51
C VAL A 159 -10.17 11.90 -26.72
N VAL A 160 -10.99 11.10 -27.41
CA VAL A 160 -12.40 11.40 -27.64
C VAL A 160 -13.17 11.46 -26.32
N MET A 161 -12.90 10.54 -25.40
CA MET A 161 -13.51 10.52 -24.07
C MET A 161 -13.11 11.73 -23.24
N LEU A 162 -11.85 12.15 -23.27
CA LEU A 162 -11.35 13.31 -22.55
C LEU A 162 -11.99 14.61 -23.07
N VAL A 163 -12.08 14.75 -24.39
CA VAL A 163 -12.79 15.87 -25.03
C VAL A 163 -14.25 15.91 -24.58
N ASN A 164 -14.93 14.76 -24.54
CA ASN A 164 -16.31 14.69 -24.08
C ASN A 164 -16.46 15.07 -22.60
N LEU A 165 -15.47 14.75 -21.76
CA LEU A 165 -15.44 15.14 -20.35
C LEU A 165 -15.23 16.65 -20.17
N ILE A 166 -14.37 17.27 -20.99
CA ILE A 166 -14.11 18.72 -20.95
C ILE A 166 -15.30 19.55 -21.45
N LEU A 167 -16.10 19.01 -22.37
CA LEU A 167 -17.19 19.75 -23.03
C LEU A 167 -18.57 19.62 -22.34
N ASN A 168 -18.76 18.67 -21.42
CA ASN A 168 -20.04 18.44 -20.71
C ASN A 168 -19.99 18.98 -19.28
#